data_AF-A0AAV6FK71-F1
#
_entry.id   AF-A0AAV6FK71-F1
#
_cell.length_a   1.000
_cell.length_b   1.000
_cell.length_c   1.000
_cell.angle_alpha   90.00
_cell.angle_beta   90.00
_cell.angle_gamma   90.00
#
_symmetry.space_group_name_H-M   'P 1'
#
loop_
_entity.id
_entity.type
_entity.pdbx_description
1 polymer ?
#
loop_
_entity_poly.entity_id
_entity_poly.type
_entity_poly.pdbx_seq_one_letter_code
_entity_poly.pdbx_strand_id
1 'polypeptide(L)'
;MVGNTHIKVLQISRIGGRNTKDCAHKVLDRLFINSLMAKFNLKGKGKKEKRPLEGTKVYRAIQEGLMKFDPTATEENIKANVSEHLKHAPQRRGGGGFTTP
;
A
#
# COMPACT_ATOMS: atom_id res chain seq x y z
N MET A 1 -0.87 23.25 -11.17
CA MET A 1 -0.45 21.86 -11.46
C MET A 1 -1.57 20.88 -11.11
N VAL A 2 -2.55 20.67 -11.99
CA VAL A 2 -3.74 19.82 -11.70
C VAL A 2 -3.75 18.52 -12.53
N GLY A 3 -3.09 18.48 -13.69
CA GLY A 3 -3.14 17.33 -14.61
C GLY A 3 -2.43 16.04 -14.15
N ASN A 4 -1.36 16.13 -13.35
CA ASN A 4 -0.50 14.97 -13.08
C ASN A 4 -1.00 14.01 -11.98
N THR A 5 -1.83 14.49 -11.06
CA THR A 5 -2.37 13.66 -9.97
C THR A 5 -3.51 12.76 -10.47
N HIS A 6 -4.36 13.29 -11.36
CA HIS A 6 -5.48 12.55 -11.94
C HIS A 6 -5.04 11.32 -12.75
N ILE A 7 -3.96 11.43 -13.52
CA ILE A 7 -3.44 10.31 -14.32
C ILE A 7 -2.94 9.18 -13.41
N LYS A 8 -2.23 9.52 -12.32
CA LYS A 8 -1.72 8.52 -11.36
C LYS A 8 -2.85 7.77 -10.66
N VAL A 9 -3.88 8.49 -10.22
CA VAL A 9 -5.08 7.90 -9.59
C VAL A 9 -5.79 6.96 -10.56
N LEU A 10 -5.93 7.35 -11.83
CA LEU A 10 -6.56 6.52 -12.85
C LEU A 10 -5.73 5.26 -13.16
N GLN A 11 -4.41 5.38 -13.20
CA GLN A 11 -3.54 4.22 -13.39
C GLN A 11 -3.63 3.25 -12.22
N ILE A 12 -3.67 3.76 -10.99
CA ILE A 12 -3.86 2.94 -9.78
C ILE A 12 -5.22 2.25 -9.82
N SER A 13 -6.31 2.95 -10.14
CA SER A 13 -7.65 2.34 -10.16
C SER A 13 -7.77 1.23 -11.21
N ARG A 14 -7.03 1.35 -12.33
CA ARG A 14 -6.98 0.35 -13.40
C ARG A 14 -6.17 -0.90 -13.05
N ILE A 15 -5.40 -0.91 -11.95
CA ILE A 15 -4.70 -2.11 -11.48
C ILE A 15 -5.72 -3.21 -11.16
N GLY A 16 -6.84 -2.83 -10.54
CA GLY A 16 -7.98 -3.69 -10.28
C GLY A 16 -7.69 -4.83 -9.29
N GLY A 17 -8.71 -5.64 -9.05
CA GLY A 17 -8.65 -6.78 -8.15
C GLY A 17 -10.03 -7.41 -8.01
N ARG A 18 -10.12 -8.50 -7.26
CA ARG A 18 -11.41 -9.14 -6.93
C ARG A 18 -12.23 -8.34 -5.92
N ASN A 19 -11.54 -7.61 -5.06
CA ASN A 19 -12.09 -6.73 -4.02
C ASN A 19 -11.03 -5.68 -3.63
N THR A 20 -11.40 -4.74 -2.75
CA THR A 20 -10.48 -3.69 -2.28
C THR A 20 -9.18 -4.23 -1.70
N LYS A 21 -9.21 -5.34 -0.95
CA LYS A 21 -8.01 -5.96 -0.38
C LYS A 21 -7.06 -6.48 -1.46
N ASP A 22 -7.57 -7.27 -2.40
CA ASP A 22 -6.80 -7.82 -3.52
C ASP A 22 -6.20 -6.70 -4.40
N CYS A 23 -6.99 -5.64 -4.65
CA CYS A 23 -6.53 -4.46 -5.37
C CYS A 23 -5.41 -3.72 -4.62
N ALA A 24 -5.57 -3.47 -3.31
CA ALA A 24 -4.57 -2.81 -2.49
C ALA A 24 -3.23 -3.57 -2.49
N HIS A 25 -3.26 -4.90 -2.39
CA HIS A 25 -2.05 -5.73 -2.45
C HIS A 25 -1.35 -5.59 -3.80
N LYS A 26 -2.07 -5.75 -4.91
CA LYS A 26 -1.53 -5.60 -6.27
C LYS A 26 -0.97 -4.20 -6.55
N VAL A 27 -1.62 -3.16 -6.04
CA VAL A 27 -1.13 -1.77 -6.13
C VAL A 27 0.20 -1.65 -5.41
N LEU A 28 0.31 -2.16 -4.18
CA LEU A 28 1.55 -2.10 -3.41
C LEU A 28 2.67 -2.89 -4.10
N ASP A 29 2.40 -4.10 -4.57
CA ASP A 29 3.37 -4.96 -5.28
C ASP A 29 3.88 -4.33 -6.59
N ARG A 30 3.06 -3.50 -7.25
CA ARG A 30 3.48 -2.74 -8.44
C ARG A 30 4.28 -1.47 -8.11
N LEU A 31 3.95 -0.80 -7.01
CA LEU A 31 4.57 0.49 -6.66
C LEU A 31 5.85 0.33 -5.83
N PHE A 32 6.01 -0.78 -5.12
CA PHE A 32 7.12 -1.00 -4.20
C PHE A 32 7.74 -2.37 -4.43
N ILE A 33 9.06 -2.41 -4.43
CA ILE A 33 9.81 -3.67 -4.24
C ILE A 33 9.82 -4.03 -2.75
N ASN A 34 9.97 -5.32 -2.45
CA ASN A 34 9.98 -5.89 -1.10
C ASN A 34 10.92 -5.15 -0.12
N SER A 35 12.15 -4.86 -0.55
CA SER A 35 13.15 -4.15 0.26
C SER A 35 12.76 -2.70 0.56
N LEU A 36 11.96 -2.07 -0.31
CA LEU A 36 11.40 -0.74 -0.09
C LEU A 36 10.20 -0.80 0.86
N MET A 37 9.28 -1.75 0.66
CA MET A 37 8.15 -1.95 1.59
C MET A 37 8.62 -2.22 3.02
N ALA A 38 9.71 -2.98 3.19
CA ALA A 38 10.28 -3.27 4.50
C ALA A 38 10.71 -2.01 5.28
N LYS A 39 11.03 -0.91 4.58
CA LYS A 39 11.39 0.39 5.18
C LYS A 39 10.18 1.19 5.65
N PHE A 40 8.96 0.81 5.28
CA PHE A 40 7.74 1.50 5.67
C PHE A 40 6.93 0.73 6.72
N ASN A 41 6.09 1.47 7.43
CA ASN A 41 4.84 1.03 8.02
C ASN A 41 3.80 2.16 7.82
N LEU A 42 2.55 1.93 8.22
CA LEU A 42 1.52 2.92 7.97
C LEU A 42 1.78 4.24 8.73
N LYS A 43 1.99 4.19 10.05
CA LYS A 43 2.06 5.38 10.92
C LYS A 43 3.45 5.90 11.30
N GLY A 44 4.54 5.22 10.94
CA GLY A 44 5.91 5.57 11.34
C GLY A 44 6.28 5.25 12.80
N LYS A 45 5.38 4.59 13.57
CA LYS A 45 5.60 4.26 14.99
C LYS A 45 6.17 2.84 15.16
N GLY A 46 7.02 2.60 16.16
CA GLY A 46 7.63 1.29 16.44
C GLY A 46 9.17 1.28 16.26
N LYS A 47 9.75 0.18 15.76
CA LYS A 47 11.20 0.04 15.52
C LYS A 47 11.76 1.30 14.83
N LYS A 48 12.80 1.90 15.42
CA LYS A 48 13.37 3.25 15.14
C LYS A 48 13.68 3.59 13.66
N GLU A 49 13.55 2.66 12.73
CA GLU A 49 14.02 2.80 11.35
C GLU A 49 12.90 2.84 10.29
N LYS A 50 11.63 2.58 10.66
CA LYS A 50 10.53 2.54 9.67
C LYS A 50 9.92 3.91 9.43
N ARG A 51 9.77 4.28 8.15
CA ARG A 51 9.17 5.53 7.71
C ARG A 51 7.63 5.43 7.64
N PRO A 52 6.89 6.51 7.96
CA PRO A 52 5.44 6.54 7.80
C PRO A 52 5.04 6.59 6.32
N LEU A 53 4.11 5.73 5.91
CA LEU A 53 3.52 5.78 4.57
C LEU A 53 2.32 6.74 4.51
N GLU A 54 1.49 6.80 5.57
CA GLU A 54 0.21 7.53 5.59
C GLU A 54 0.34 9.02 5.27
N GLY A 55 1.47 9.65 5.62
CA GLY A 55 1.74 11.06 5.33
C GLY A 55 2.30 11.36 3.94
N THR A 56 2.49 10.34 3.09
CA THR A 56 3.12 10.54 1.77
C THR A 56 2.09 10.88 0.69
N LYS A 57 2.51 11.66 -0.31
CA LYS A 57 1.70 11.92 -1.52
C LYS A 57 1.39 10.62 -2.29
N VAL A 58 2.28 9.63 -2.20
CA VAL A 58 2.08 8.30 -2.81
C VAL A 58 0.90 7.59 -2.15
N TYR A 59 0.85 7.58 -0.82
CA TYR A 59 -0.26 6.96 -0.10
C TYR A 59 -1.61 7.63 -0.41
N ARG A 60 -1.63 8.96 -0.46
CA ARG A 60 -2.83 9.69 -0.89
C ARG A 60 -3.32 9.25 -2.27
N ALA A 61 -2.42 9.12 -3.24
CA ALA A 61 -2.78 8.64 -4.58
C ALA A 61 -3.26 7.17 -4.58
N ILE A 62 -2.70 6.32 -3.73
CA ILE A 62 -3.16 4.93 -3.53
C ILE A 62 -4.58 4.92 -2.97
N GLN A 63 -4.86 5.72 -1.94
CA GLN A 63 -6.19 5.82 -1.33
C GLN A 63 -7.23 6.31 -2.35
N GLU A 64 -6.96 7.41 -3.04
CA GLU A 64 -7.83 7.95 -4.09
C GLU A 64 -8.04 6.94 -5.23
N GLY A 65 -7.00 6.21 -5.64
CA GLY A 65 -7.09 5.19 -6.69
C GLY A 65 -7.91 3.97 -6.28
N LEU A 66 -7.79 3.53 -5.02
CA LEU A 66 -8.57 2.41 -4.48
C LEU A 66 -10.06 2.78 -4.32
N MET A 67 -10.36 3.99 -3.82
CA MET A 67 -11.74 4.49 -3.74
C MET A 67 -12.36 4.71 -5.13
N LYS A 68 -11.55 5.00 -6.15
CA LYS A 68 -12.02 5.06 -7.54
C LYS A 68 -12.31 3.67 -8.12
N PHE A 69 -11.54 2.65 -7.71
CA PHE A 69 -11.75 1.26 -8.12
C PHE A 69 -13.00 0.66 -7.44
N ASP A 70 -13.13 0.88 -6.13
CA ASP A 70 -14.26 0.42 -5.32
C ASP A 70 -14.89 1.63 -4.60
N PRO A 71 -16.00 2.17 -5.14
CA PRO A 71 -16.68 3.34 -4.57
C PRO A 71 -17.22 3.12 -3.15
N THR A 72 -17.31 1.87 -2.69
CA THR A 72 -17.78 1.53 -1.33
C THR A 72 -16.64 1.45 -0.31
N ALA A 73 -15.39 1.50 -0.77
CA ALA A 73 -14.22 1.42 0.09
C ALA A 73 -14.08 2.68 0.95
N THR A 74 -14.01 2.51 2.27
CA THR A 74 -13.70 3.59 3.21
C THR A 74 -12.20 3.75 3.39
N GLU A 75 -11.77 4.95 3.81
CA GLU A 75 -10.36 5.20 4.14
C GLU A 75 -9.85 4.24 5.22
N GLU A 76 -10.68 3.91 6.21
CA GLU A 76 -10.32 3.00 7.29
C GLU A 76 -10.12 1.56 6.79
N ASN A 77 -11.00 1.08 5.92
CA ASN A 77 -10.83 -0.22 5.26
C ASN A 77 -9.53 -0.26 4.43
N ILE A 78 -9.22 0.80 3.68
CA ILE A 78 -7.98 0.90 2.90
C ILE A 78 -6.76 0.90 3.83
N LYS A 79 -6.79 1.68 4.92
CA LYS A 79 -5.72 1.72 5.94
C LYS A 79 -5.47 0.33 6.52
N ALA A 80 -6.53 -0.41 6.87
CA ALA A 80 -6.41 -1.76 7.41
C ALA A 80 -5.73 -2.71 6.42
N ASN A 81 -6.20 -2.75 5.16
CA ASN A 81 -5.64 -3.63 4.13
C ASN A 81 -4.18 -3.30 3.80
N VAL A 82 -3.84 -2.02 3.63
CA VAL A 82 -2.46 -1.59 3.36
C VAL A 82 -1.54 -1.89 4.54
N SER A 83 -1.98 -1.61 5.77
CA SER A 83 -1.21 -1.91 6.98
C SER A 83 -0.90 -3.41 7.09
N GLU A 84 -1.90 -4.25 6.81
CA GLU A 84 -1.76 -5.69 6.85
C GLU A 84 -0.77 -6.21 5.79
N HIS A 85 -0.88 -5.75 4.54
CA HIS A 85 0.07 -6.12 3.48
C HIS A 85 1.51 -5.73 3.82
N LEU A 86 1.70 -4.52 4.35
CA LEU A 86 3.02 -4.06 4.78
C LEU A 86 3.61 -4.91 5.91
N LYS A 87 2.81 -5.58 6.75
CA LYS A 87 3.31 -6.52 7.79
C LYS A 87 3.87 -7.80 7.19
N HIS A 88 3.32 -8.26 6.07
CA HIS A 88 3.65 -9.55 5.44
C HIS A 88 4.57 -9.44 4.22
N ALA A 89 5.06 -8.24 3.90
CA ALA A 89 6.01 -8.04 2.80
C ALA A 89 7.22 -9.02 2.91
N PRO A 90 7.51 -9.81 1.85
CA PRO A 90 8.63 -10.74 1.85
C PRO A 90 9.93 -10.00 2.17
N GLN A 91 10.84 -10.59 2.96
CA GLN A 91 12.05 -9.97 3.51
C GLN A 91 11.90 -9.05 4.73
N ARG A 92 10.75 -9.00 5.42
CA ARG A 92 10.74 -8.44 6.78
C ARG A 92 11.50 -9.37 7.74
N ARG A 93 12.63 -8.88 8.29
CA ARG A 93 13.29 -9.48 9.46
C ARG A 93 12.27 -9.58 10.62
N GLY A 94 11.85 -10.81 10.92
CA GLY A 94 10.90 -11.15 11.99
C GLY A 94 9.44 -11.39 11.56
N GLY A 95 9.13 -11.51 10.27
CA GLY A 95 7.86 -12.11 9.81
C GLY A 95 8.02 -13.62 9.69
N GLY A 96 7.22 -14.40 10.41
CA GLY A 96 7.36 -15.85 10.59
C GLY A 96 7.06 -16.72 9.36
N GLY A 97 7.74 -16.49 8.25
CA GLY A 97 7.56 -17.33 7.07
C GLY A 97 8.49 -16.94 5.92
N PHE A 98 9.76 -17.34 6.02
CA PHE A 98 10.60 -17.78 4.91
C PHE A 98 11.88 -18.35 5.54
N THR A 99 11.77 -19.56 6.10
CA THR A 99 12.90 -20.48 6.14
C THR A 99 12.90 -21.18 4.79
N THR A 100 13.66 -20.67 3.83
CA THR A 100 14.12 -21.57 2.76
C THR A 100 15.21 -22.47 3.34
N PRO A 101 15.27 -23.75 2.91
CA PRO A 101 16.29 -24.70 3.33
C PRO A 101 17.70 -24.24 2.97
#